data_AF-A0A6P4XRD4-F1
#
_entry.id   AF-A0A6P4XRD4-F1
#
_cell.length_a   1.000
_cell.length_b   1.000
_cell.length_c   1.000
_cell.angle_alpha   90.00
_cell.angle_beta   90.00
_cell.angle_gamma   90.00
#
_symmetry.space_group_name_H-M   'P 1'
#
loop_
_entity.id
_entity.type
_entity.pdbx_description
1 polymer ?
#
loop_
_entity_poly.entity_id
_entity_poly.type
_entity_poly.pdbx_seq_one_letter_code
_entity_poly.pdbx_strand_id
1 'polypeptide(L)'
;MAGTAERRTRQDLYLEISRDLTDDDVRNIRTYIGGEKVLPAGSIQHDTAHQMFNKLQRKGVLKQGELSFLVKLMKSIDRNDYADAAEAIAEQEREALGERTSTVQQNDNSPCALPTSVTGKQRSAKRKNSNEKPYSRPSVTQTAAEDLEDLITRNRVLLTKRLQVSDLFPLLIQKGLLQIHEKEDISSRTTGRGRAETLLDLLSQQGKCTCEEFKEVLTSGNHDHIVGQLK
;
A
#
# COMPACT_ATOMS: atom_id res chain seq x y z
N MET A 1 -37.15 20.92 6.94
CA MET A 1 -36.94 19.47 7.00
C MET A 1 -35.57 19.19 6.40
N ALA A 2 -34.62 18.69 7.18
CA ALA A 2 -33.35 18.25 6.63
C ALA A 2 -33.57 16.89 5.97
N GLY A 3 -33.51 16.83 4.64
CA GLY A 3 -33.52 15.56 3.92
C GLY A 3 -32.29 14.76 4.34
N THR A 4 -32.48 13.47 4.65
CA THR A 4 -31.37 12.54 4.81
C THR A 4 -30.66 12.41 3.48
N ALA A 5 -29.64 13.22 3.24
CA ALA A 5 -28.70 13.01 2.16
C ALA A 5 -28.07 11.64 2.38
N GLU A 6 -28.48 10.65 1.59
CA GLU A 6 -27.90 9.32 1.63
C GLU A 6 -26.40 9.46 1.43
N ARG A 7 -25.60 8.91 2.35
CA ARG A 7 -24.14 8.94 2.28
C ARG A 7 -23.68 8.04 1.13
N ARG A 8 -23.74 8.55 -0.10
CA ARG A 8 -23.19 7.88 -1.28
C ARG A 8 -21.73 7.55 -1.00
N THR A 9 -21.36 6.27 -1.04
CA THR A 9 -19.96 5.92 -0.89
C THR A 9 -19.24 6.14 -2.21
N ARG A 10 -17.92 6.36 -2.12
CA ARG A 10 -17.02 6.38 -3.27
C ARG A 10 -17.17 5.15 -4.18
N GLN A 11 -17.45 3.98 -3.62
CA GLN A 11 -17.63 2.74 -4.40
C GLN A 11 -18.95 2.73 -5.17
N ASP A 12 -20.02 3.30 -4.59
CA ASP A 12 -21.30 3.46 -5.29
C ASP A 12 -21.14 4.36 -6.52
N LEU A 13 -20.43 5.49 -6.37
CA LEU A 13 -20.10 6.37 -7.51
C LEU A 13 -19.30 5.63 -8.60
N TYR A 14 -18.33 4.79 -8.22
CA TYR A 14 -17.56 4.00 -9.21
C TYR A 14 -18.42 2.96 -9.95
N LEU A 15 -19.47 2.45 -9.31
CA LEU A 15 -20.42 1.52 -9.92
C LEU A 15 -21.48 2.23 -10.78
N GLU A 16 -21.95 3.40 -10.35
CA GLU A 16 -22.85 4.31 -11.09
C GLU A 16 -22.18 4.75 -12.40
N ILE A 17 -20.98 5.35 -12.32
CA ILE A 17 -20.16 5.69 -13.49
C ILE A 17 -19.96 4.47 -14.41
N SER A 18 -19.62 3.31 -13.86
CA SER A 18 -19.34 2.12 -14.69
C SER A 18 -20.58 1.49 -15.35
N ARG A 19 -21.81 1.94 -15.04
CA ARG A 19 -23.06 1.52 -15.70
C ARG A 19 -23.48 2.47 -16.82
N ASP A 20 -23.20 3.76 -16.65
CA ASP A 20 -23.73 4.83 -17.50
C ASP A 20 -22.73 5.32 -18.57
N LEU A 21 -21.43 4.99 -18.43
CA LEU A 21 -20.41 5.28 -19.43
C LEU A 21 -20.61 4.43 -20.70
N THR A 22 -20.40 5.06 -21.86
CA THR A 22 -20.37 4.39 -23.16
C THR A 22 -19.00 3.75 -23.43
N ASP A 23 -18.92 2.83 -24.40
CA ASP A 23 -17.63 2.26 -24.84
C ASP A 23 -16.63 3.31 -25.36
N ASP A 24 -17.13 4.39 -25.98
CA ASP A 24 -16.31 5.54 -26.39
C ASP A 24 -15.75 6.28 -25.17
N ASP A 25 -16.56 6.52 -24.13
CA ASP A 25 -16.10 7.13 -22.88
C ASP A 25 -15.03 6.25 -22.20
N VAL A 26 -15.25 4.93 -22.13
CA VAL A 26 -14.27 3.97 -21.58
C VAL A 26 -12.97 3.97 -22.40
N ARG A 27 -13.04 4.08 -23.73
CA ARG A 27 -11.85 4.24 -24.60
C ARG A 27 -11.12 5.55 -24.32
N ASN A 28 -11.84 6.64 -24.09
CA ASN A 28 -11.26 7.94 -23.77
C ASN A 28 -10.57 7.90 -22.40
N ILE A 29 -11.20 7.29 -21.38
CA ILE A 29 -10.60 7.04 -20.06
C ILE A 29 -9.29 6.23 -20.17
N ARG A 30 -9.30 5.12 -20.93
CA ARG A 30 -8.07 4.31 -21.16
C ARG A 30 -6.96 5.14 -21.81
N THR A 31 -7.30 5.92 -22.84
CA THR A 31 -6.36 6.80 -23.55
C THR A 31 -5.76 7.85 -22.62
N TYR A 32 -6.59 8.50 -21.80
CA TYR A 32 -6.17 9.51 -20.83
C TYR A 32 -5.22 8.91 -19.76
N ILE A 33 -5.63 7.82 -19.11
CA ILE A 33 -4.84 7.16 -18.04
C ILE A 33 -3.50 6.64 -18.57
N GLY A 34 -3.49 6.07 -19.79
CA GLY A 34 -2.28 5.61 -20.46
C GLY A 34 -1.35 6.76 -20.86
N GLY A 35 -1.91 7.88 -21.32
CA GLY A 35 -1.16 9.09 -21.71
C GLY A 35 -0.47 9.78 -20.55
N GLU A 36 -1.13 9.88 -19.39
CA GLU A 36 -0.57 10.46 -18.16
C GLU A 36 0.43 9.50 -17.46
N LYS A 37 0.75 8.34 -18.08
CA LYS A 37 1.70 7.30 -17.63
C LYS A 37 1.39 6.69 -16.25
N VAL A 38 0.17 6.85 -15.77
CA VAL A 38 -0.25 6.41 -14.44
C VAL A 38 -0.38 4.87 -14.39
N LEU A 39 -0.99 4.28 -15.41
CA LEU A 39 -1.06 2.83 -15.62
C LEU A 39 -0.49 2.46 -17.00
N PRO A 40 0.27 1.36 -17.14
CA PRO A 40 0.69 0.87 -18.45
C PRO A 40 -0.53 0.56 -19.33
N ALA A 41 -0.58 1.08 -20.55
CA ALA A 41 -1.75 0.96 -21.43
C ALA A 41 -2.21 -0.51 -21.65
N GLY A 42 -1.26 -1.43 -21.86
CA GLY A 42 -1.58 -2.87 -22.00
C GLY A 42 -2.18 -3.50 -20.73
N SER A 43 -1.96 -2.92 -19.55
CA SER A 43 -2.53 -3.41 -18.28
C SER A 43 -3.98 -2.98 -18.02
N ILE A 44 -4.50 -2.04 -18.83
CA ILE A 44 -5.86 -1.49 -18.74
C ILE A 44 -6.69 -1.68 -20.02
N GLN A 45 -6.10 -2.28 -21.06
CA GLN A 45 -6.70 -2.42 -22.39
C GLN A 45 -8.05 -3.17 -22.37
N HIS A 46 -8.18 -4.16 -21.48
CA HIS A 46 -9.37 -5.00 -21.32
C HIS A 46 -10.15 -4.71 -20.04
N ASP A 47 -9.73 -3.72 -19.24
CA ASP A 47 -10.37 -3.39 -17.97
C ASP A 47 -11.69 -2.64 -18.18
N THR A 48 -12.67 -2.90 -17.31
CA THR A 48 -13.85 -2.02 -17.15
C THR A 48 -13.50 -0.73 -16.42
N ALA A 49 -14.35 0.30 -16.51
CA ALA A 49 -14.14 1.57 -15.80
C ALA A 49 -13.91 1.37 -14.29
N HIS A 50 -14.76 0.56 -13.64
CA HIS A 50 -14.61 0.21 -12.24
C HIS A 50 -13.27 -0.49 -11.92
N GLN A 51 -12.80 -1.41 -12.77
CA GLN A 51 -11.50 -2.07 -12.59
C GLN A 51 -10.33 -1.08 -12.72
N MET A 52 -10.40 -0.13 -13.65
CA MET A 52 -9.40 0.94 -13.79
C MET A 52 -9.35 1.83 -12.54
N PHE A 53 -10.50 2.25 -12.00
CA PHE A 53 -10.55 3.06 -10.77
C PHE A 53 -9.96 2.29 -9.57
N ASN A 54 -10.26 1.00 -9.43
CA ASN A 54 -9.66 0.16 -8.40
C ASN A 54 -8.13 0.04 -8.55
N LYS A 55 -7.60 -0.08 -9.78
CA LYS A 55 -6.14 -0.06 -10.03
C LYS A 55 -5.51 1.30 -9.71
N LEU A 56 -6.16 2.40 -10.05
CA LEU A 56 -5.71 3.76 -9.69
C LEU A 56 -5.68 3.98 -8.17
N GLN A 57 -6.70 3.50 -7.45
CA GLN A 57 -6.74 3.54 -5.99
C GLN A 57 -5.63 2.68 -5.36
N ARG A 58 -5.40 1.45 -5.84
CA ARG A 58 -4.30 0.58 -5.38
C ARG A 58 -2.92 1.20 -5.61
N LYS A 59 -2.75 2.02 -6.66
CA LYS A 59 -1.52 2.81 -6.89
C LYS A 59 -1.40 4.08 -6.03
N GLY A 60 -2.39 4.41 -5.20
CA GLY A 60 -2.39 5.62 -4.39
C GLY A 60 -2.60 6.92 -5.17
N VAL A 61 -3.11 6.83 -6.41
CA VAL A 61 -3.44 7.99 -7.27
C VAL A 61 -4.78 8.59 -6.84
N LEU A 62 -5.74 7.72 -6.50
CA LEU A 62 -7.03 8.09 -5.91
C LEU A 62 -6.98 7.81 -4.40
N LYS A 63 -6.58 8.80 -3.62
CA LYS A 63 -6.47 8.69 -2.15
C LYS A 63 -7.82 8.97 -1.48
N GLN A 64 -7.96 8.60 -0.22
CA GLN A 64 -9.13 8.97 0.59
C GLN A 64 -9.11 10.48 0.88
N GLY A 65 -10.25 11.16 0.76
CA GLY A 65 -10.39 12.63 0.85
C GLY A 65 -9.90 13.42 -0.36
N GLU A 66 -9.28 12.77 -1.36
CA GLU A 66 -8.73 13.42 -2.55
C GLU A 66 -9.14 12.69 -3.85
N LEU A 67 -10.19 13.18 -4.49
CA LEU A 67 -10.68 12.71 -5.81
C LEU A 67 -10.33 13.70 -6.95
N SER A 68 -9.39 14.61 -6.73
CA SER A 68 -8.94 15.65 -7.70
C SER A 68 -8.62 15.07 -9.09
N PHE A 69 -7.93 13.93 -9.13
CA PHE A 69 -7.63 13.19 -10.36
C PHE A 69 -8.90 12.68 -11.07
N LEU A 70 -9.88 12.16 -10.33
CA LEU A 70 -11.14 11.67 -10.88
C LEU A 70 -11.98 12.82 -11.45
N VAL A 71 -12.04 13.95 -10.75
CA VAL A 71 -12.71 15.18 -11.24
C VAL A 71 -12.10 15.63 -12.57
N LYS A 72 -10.76 15.70 -12.66
CA LYS A 72 -10.03 16.04 -13.91
C LYS A 72 -10.31 15.02 -15.04
N LEU A 73 -10.33 13.73 -14.71
CA LEU A 73 -10.61 12.64 -15.65
C LEU A 73 -12.04 12.71 -16.21
N MET A 74 -13.05 12.91 -15.35
CA MET A 74 -14.46 13.04 -15.76
C MET A 74 -14.69 14.30 -16.61
N LYS A 75 -14.03 15.42 -16.27
CA LYS A 75 -14.04 16.66 -17.08
C LYS A 75 -13.36 16.48 -18.44
N SER A 76 -12.41 15.57 -18.58
CA SER A 76 -11.74 15.28 -19.88
C SER A 76 -12.56 14.42 -20.86
N ILE A 77 -13.68 13.86 -20.40
CA ILE A 77 -14.66 13.10 -21.21
C ILE A 77 -16.03 13.80 -21.23
N ASP A 78 -16.07 15.10 -20.92
CA ASP A 78 -17.27 15.95 -20.88
C ASP A 78 -18.40 15.48 -19.91
N ARG A 79 -18.08 14.58 -18.96
CA ARG A 79 -19.01 14.08 -17.92
C ARG A 79 -18.90 14.89 -16.63
N ASN A 80 -19.35 16.14 -16.70
CA ASN A 80 -19.27 17.09 -15.59
C ASN A 80 -20.13 16.70 -14.38
N ASP A 81 -21.24 16.01 -14.62
CA ASP A 81 -22.14 15.43 -13.62
C ASP A 81 -21.42 14.50 -12.63
N TYR A 82 -20.62 13.55 -13.12
CA TYR A 82 -19.81 12.68 -12.25
C TYR A 82 -18.60 13.40 -11.65
N ALA A 83 -18.13 14.48 -12.28
CA ALA A 83 -17.05 15.29 -11.74
C ALA A 83 -17.51 16.05 -10.48
N ASP A 84 -18.69 16.66 -10.53
CA ASP A 84 -19.29 17.38 -9.40
C ASP A 84 -19.69 16.40 -8.27
N ALA A 85 -20.20 15.21 -8.61
CA ALA A 85 -20.47 14.15 -7.64
C ALA A 85 -19.18 13.62 -6.95
N ALA A 86 -18.08 13.50 -7.69
CA ALA A 86 -16.78 13.13 -7.11
C ALA A 86 -16.22 14.21 -6.17
N GLU A 87 -16.43 15.48 -6.48
CA GLU A 87 -16.03 16.61 -5.63
C GLU A 87 -16.81 16.61 -4.30
N ALA A 88 -18.14 16.42 -4.36
CA ALA A 88 -19.00 16.31 -3.16
C ALA A 88 -18.61 15.14 -2.23
N ILE A 89 -18.27 13.97 -2.79
CA ILE A 89 -17.79 12.83 -1.98
C ILE A 89 -16.42 13.12 -1.36
N ALA A 90 -15.52 13.81 -2.08
CA ALA A 90 -14.21 14.17 -1.54
C ALA A 90 -14.31 15.19 -0.39
N GLU A 91 -15.27 16.11 -0.45
CA GLU A 91 -15.57 17.03 0.66
C GLU A 91 -16.15 16.28 1.87
N GLN A 92 -17.16 15.43 1.67
CA GLN A 92 -17.75 14.61 2.75
C GLN A 92 -16.71 13.70 3.43
N GLU A 93 -15.82 13.06 2.67
CA GLU A 93 -14.73 12.26 3.24
C GLU A 93 -13.72 13.11 4.04
N ARG A 94 -13.49 14.37 3.64
CA ARG A 94 -12.58 15.31 4.32
C ARG A 94 -13.17 15.79 5.65
N GLU A 95 -14.46 16.11 5.68
CA GLU A 95 -15.18 16.44 6.92
C GLU A 95 -15.12 15.28 7.92
N ALA A 96 -15.47 14.06 7.48
CA ALA A 96 -15.46 12.86 8.31
C ALA A 96 -14.06 12.47 8.85
N LEU A 97 -12.99 12.89 8.17
CA LEU A 97 -11.60 12.75 8.66
C LEU A 97 -11.22 13.88 9.62
N GLY A 98 -11.65 15.12 9.36
CA GLY A 98 -11.38 16.30 10.19
C GLY A 98 -11.94 16.18 11.61
N GLU A 99 -13.20 15.77 11.75
CA GLU A 99 -13.90 15.65 13.05
C GLU A 99 -13.16 14.75 14.06
N ARG A 100 -12.39 13.76 13.59
CA ARG A 100 -11.61 12.84 14.45
C ARG A 100 -10.35 13.45 15.06
N THR A 101 -9.92 14.63 14.61
CA THR A 101 -8.74 15.32 15.17
C THR A 101 -9.09 16.32 16.26
N SER A 102 -10.37 16.70 16.40
CA SER A 102 -10.82 17.77 17.30
C SER A 102 -11.37 17.28 18.65
N THR A 103 -11.43 15.96 18.90
CA THR A 103 -12.02 15.37 20.12
C THR A 103 -11.01 14.93 21.20
N VAL A 104 -9.73 15.30 21.07
CA VAL A 104 -8.69 15.05 22.10
C VAL A 104 -8.16 16.36 22.68
N GLN A 105 -9.06 17.18 23.24
CA GLN A 105 -8.70 18.25 24.18
C GLN A 105 -9.92 18.76 24.97
N GLN A 106 -10.33 18.00 26.00
CA GLN A 106 -10.93 18.54 27.23
C GLN A 106 -10.97 17.45 28.31
N ASN A 107 -9.95 17.45 29.17
CA ASN A 107 -9.98 16.88 30.51
C ASN A 107 -8.89 17.58 31.31
N ASP A 108 -9.22 18.77 31.78
CA ASP A 108 -8.38 19.55 32.71
C ASP A 108 -8.31 18.87 34.07
N ASN A 109 -7.10 18.49 34.51
CA ASN A 109 -6.68 18.65 35.91
C ASN A 109 -5.20 18.27 36.14
N SER A 110 -4.32 19.27 36.20
CA SER A 110 -3.35 19.46 37.32
C SER A 110 -2.29 20.51 36.97
N PRO A 111 -2.11 21.57 37.79
CA PRO A 111 -0.98 22.49 37.69
C PRO A 111 0.15 22.12 38.68
N CYS A 112 1.41 22.33 38.31
CA CYS A 112 2.32 23.26 39.03
C CYS A 112 3.79 23.26 38.53
N ALA A 113 4.40 24.45 38.64
CA ALA A 113 5.83 24.72 38.84
C ALA A 113 6.87 24.44 37.72
N LEU A 114 7.18 25.50 36.97
CA LEU A 114 8.55 25.92 36.56
C LEU A 114 9.40 26.30 37.82
N PRO A 115 10.73 26.62 37.77
CA PRO A 115 11.58 27.11 36.65
C PRO A 115 13.03 26.50 36.66
N THR A 116 14.13 27.00 36.05
CA THR A 116 14.49 28.16 35.16
C THR A 116 15.80 27.85 34.39
N SER A 117 15.97 28.36 33.15
CA SER A 117 17.29 28.68 32.51
C SER A 117 18.26 27.49 32.22
N VAL A 118 19.28 27.52 31.34
CA VAL A 118 20.25 28.59 30.99
C VAL A 118 20.74 28.50 29.52
N THR A 119 20.80 29.66 28.89
CA THR A 119 21.71 30.19 27.84
C THR A 119 22.77 29.26 27.17
N GLY A 120 22.78 29.23 25.82
CA GLY A 120 23.90 28.73 25.01
C GLY A 120 24.01 29.39 23.62
N LYS A 121 24.95 30.33 23.44
CA LYS A 121 25.27 30.98 22.14
C LYS A 121 26.20 30.10 21.28
N GLN A 122 26.37 30.53 20.02
CA GLN A 122 27.47 30.24 19.06
C GLN A 122 27.19 29.12 18.03
N ARG A 123 27.67 29.18 16.77
CA ARG A 123 28.28 30.28 15.97
C ARG A 123 28.18 29.93 14.47
N SER A 124 28.23 30.95 13.61
CA SER A 124 28.31 30.79 12.15
C SER A 124 29.62 30.14 11.70
N ALA A 125 29.56 29.21 10.74
CA ALA A 125 30.73 28.77 9.97
C ALA A 125 30.36 28.58 8.49
N LYS A 126 30.69 29.58 7.66
CA LYS A 126 30.53 29.51 6.20
C LYS A 126 31.76 28.84 5.59
N ARG A 127 31.60 27.65 5.00
CA ARG A 127 32.66 26.97 4.25
C ARG A 127 32.16 26.63 2.84
N LYS A 128 32.62 27.41 1.85
CA LYS A 128 32.66 26.96 0.47
C LYS A 128 33.86 26.02 0.36
N ASN A 129 33.70 24.84 -0.25
CA ASN A 129 34.80 24.20 -0.95
C ASN A 129 34.27 23.49 -2.19
N SER A 130 35.06 23.52 -3.26
CA SER A 130 34.68 23.13 -4.62
C SER A 130 35.51 21.95 -5.12
N ASN A 131 34.99 21.24 -6.13
CA ASN A 131 35.65 20.18 -6.90
C ASN A 131 36.10 18.93 -6.11
N GLU A 132 35.46 17.79 -6.39
CA GLU A 132 36.02 16.80 -7.33
C GLU A 132 34.97 15.75 -7.74
N LYS A 133 35.08 15.29 -9.00
CA LYS A 133 34.44 14.12 -9.61
C LYS A 133 35.57 13.13 -9.98
N PRO A 134 35.29 11.88 -10.36
CA PRO A 134 34.26 10.95 -9.87
C PRO A 134 34.85 9.55 -9.59
N TYR A 135 34.40 8.87 -8.52
CA TYR A 135 34.52 7.40 -8.46
C TYR A 135 33.21 6.79 -7.99
N SER A 136 32.55 6.07 -8.90
CA SER A 136 31.36 5.28 -8.62
C SER A 136 31.73 4.10 -7.72
N ARG A 137 31.71 4.33 -6.40
CA ARG A 137 31.71 3.24 -5.43
C ARG A 137 30.27 2.72 -5.36
N PRO A 138 29.95 1.51 -5.86
CA PRO A 138 28.61 0.96 -5.69
C PRO A 138 28.33 0.83 -4.19
N SER A 139 27.21 1.40 -3.76
CA SER A 139 26.68 1.22 -2.42
C SER A 139 26.10 -0.18 -2.31
N VAL A 140 26.96 -1.14 -1.93
CA VAL A 140 26.62 -2.55 -1.70
C VAL A 140 25.77 -2.66 -0.44
N THR A 141 24.47 -2.33 -0.54
CA THR A 141 23.42 -2.73 0.42
C THR A 141 22.90 -4.12 0.07
N GLN A 142 23.82 -5.08 0.01
CA GLN A 142 23.65 -6.40 -0.62
C GLN A 142 24.26 -7.45 0.33
N THR A 143 23.67 -7.59 1.51
CA THR A 143 24.15 -8.48 2.60
C THR A 143 23.05 -9.03 3.51
N ALA A 144 21.77 -8.84 3.18
CA ALA A 144 20.64 -9.33 4.00
C ALA A 144 19.50 -9.98 3.19
N ALA A 145 19.28 -9.54 1.94
CA ALA A 145 18.28 -10.14 1.06
C ALA A 145 18.76 -11.46 0.45
N GLU A 146 20.04 -11.54 0.06
CA GLU A 146 20.64 -12.75 -0.53
C GLU A 146 20.62 -13.94 0.45
N ASP A 147 20.80 -13.68 1.75
CA ASP A 147 20.71 -14.72 2.80
C ASP A 147 19.33 -15.39 2.89
N LEU A 148 18.23 -14.65 2.68
CA LEU A 148 16.88 -15.24 2.75
C LEU A 148 16.56 -16.07 1.52
N GLU A 149 16.91 -15.61 0.31
CA GLU A 149 16.66 -16.36 -0.92
C GLU A 149 17.45 -17.68 -0.93
N ASP A 150 18.71 -17.65 -0.49
CA ASP A 150 19.52 -18.85 -0.31
C ASP A 150 18.93 -19.80 0.75
N LEU A 151 18.50 -19.27 1.91
CA LEU A 151 17.87 -20.08 2.97
C LEU A 151 16.60 -20.77 2.45
N ILE A 152 15.71 -20.02 1.77
CA ILE A 152 14.47 -20.55 1.19
C ILE A 152 14.80 -21.61 0.13
N THR A 153 15.79 -21.36 -0.73
CA THR A 153 16.17 -22.26 -1.82
C THR A 153 16.76 -23.57 -1.30
N ARG A 154 17.72 -23.51 -0.36
CA ARG A 154 18.35 -24.70 0.26
C ARG A 154 17.33 -25.55 1.01
N ASN A 155 16.37 -24.92 1.69
CA ASN A 155 15.40 -25.60 2.57
C ASN A 155 14.02 -25.83 1.91
N ARG A 156 13.87 -25.52 0.61
CA ARG A 156 12.58 -25.50 -0.11
C ARG A 156 11.79 -26.82 0.00
N VAL A 157 12.47 -27.96 -0.09
CA VAL A 157 11.83 -29.30 0.00
C VAL A 157 11.28 -29.59 1.40
N LEU A 158 11.89 -29.04 2.46
CA LEU A 158 11.46 -29.21 3.83
C LEU A 158 10.28 -28.28 4.14
N LEU A 159 10.42 -27.00 3.80
CA LEU A 159 9.38 -25.98 3.98
C LEU A 159 8.09 -26.40 3.26
N THR A 160 8.14 -26.69 1.97
CA THR A 160 6.96 -27.05 1.15
C THR A 160 6.22 -28.32 1.60
N LYS A 161 6.83 -29.17 2.44
CA LYS A 161 6.21 -30.37 3.01
C LYS A 161 5.62 -30.17 4.41
N ARG A 162 6.17 -29.28 5.23
CA ARG A 162 5.84 -29.16 6.67
C ARG A 162 5.19 -27.83 7.07
N LEU A 163 5.28 -26.81 6.22
CA LEU A 163 4.77 -25.46 6.46
C LEU A 163 3.23 -25.42 6.37
N GLN A 164 2.55 -24.97 7.42
CA GLN A 164 1.10 -24.77 7.41
C GLN A 164 0.79 -23.29 7.15
N VAL A 165 0.75 -22.94 5.87
CA VAL A 165 0.57 -21.55 5.36
C VAL A 165 -0.61 -20.81 6.01
N SER A 166 -1.70 -21.52 6.33
CA SER A 166 -2.88 -20.94 6.97
C SER A 166 -2.57 -20.23 8.30
N ASP A 167 -1.67 -20.79 9.11
CA ASP A 167 -1.36 -20.32 10.46
C ASP A 167 -0.39 -19.13 10.44
N LEU A 168 0.33 -18.96 9.33
CA LEU A 168 1.28 -17.88 9.11
C LEU A 168 0.63 -16.60 8.58
N PHE A 169 -0.51 -16.69 7.90
CA PHE A 169 -1.18 -15.53 7.31
C PHE A 169 -1.49 -14.40 8.29
N PRO A 170 -2.00 -14.63 9.52
CA PRO A 170 -2.26 -13.55 10.47
C PRO A 170 -0.97 -12.80 10.85
N LEU A 171 0.11 -13.55 11.10
CA LEU A 171 1.41 -13.02 11.51
C LEU A 171 2.07 -12.21 10.38
N LEU A 172 2.06 -12.74 9.16
CA LEU A 172 2.62 -12.08 7.98
C LEU A 172 1.88 -10.79 7.63
N ILE A 173 0.55 -10.77 7.75
CA ILE A 173 -0.25 -9.56 7.54
C ILE A 173 -0.01 -8.54 8.66
N GLN A 174 0.06 -8.99 9.92
CA GLN A 174 0.33 -8.13 11.07
C GLN A 174 1.72 -7.46 11.00
N LYS A 175 2.73 -8.18 10.49
CA LYS A 175 4.09 -7.66 10.24
C LYS A 175 4.21 -6.83 8.95
N GLY A 176 3.15 -6.73 8.13
CA GLY A 176 3.17 -6.02 6.85
C GLY A 176 3.98 -6.72 5.73
N LEU A 177 4.36 -7.98 5.94
CA LEU A 177 5.12 -8.81 5.00
C LEU A 177 4.26 -9.40 3.88
N LEU A 178 2.94 -9.50 4.10
CA LEU A 178 1.97 -10.00 3.14
C LEU A 178 0.71 -9.13 3.12
N GLN A 179 0.19 -8.82 1.95
CA GLN A 179 -1.06 -8.07 1.77
C GLN A 179 -2.28 -9.01 1.69
N ILE A 180 -3.47 -8.44 1.95
CA ILE A 180 -4.73 -9.20 1.95
C ILE A 180 -5.00 -9.86 0.58
N HIS A 181 -4.69 -9.17 -0.53
CA HIS A 181 -4.89 -9.73 -1.87
C HIS A 181 -3.90 -10.86 -2.20
N GLU A 182 -2.65 -10.75 -1.74
CA GLU A 182 -1.62 -11.78 -1.91
C GLU A 182 -2.00 -13.07 -1.14
N LYS A 183 -2.64 -12.93 0.03
CA LYS A 183 -3.24 -14.05 0.76
C LYS A 183 -4.34 -14.74 -0.07
N GLU A 184 -5.18 -14.01 -0.79
CA GLU A 184 -6.23 -14.58 -1.64
C GLU A 184 -5.62 -15.37 -2.81
N ASP A 185 -4.62 -14.80 -3.50
CA ASP A 185 -3.88 -15.45 -4.58
C ASP A 185 -3.21 -16.75 -4.11
N ILE A 186 -2.55 -16.73 -2.94
CA ILE A 186 -1.97 -17.94 -2.35
C ILE A 186 -3.09 -18.94 -1.99
N SER A 187 -4.17 -18.49 -1.34
CA SER A 187 -5.28 -19.35 -0.91
C SER A 187 -6.03 -20.01 -2.06
N SER A 188 -5.98 -19.45 -3.27
CA SER A 188 -6.54 -20.05 -4.49
C SER A 188 -5.91 -21.40 -4.87
N ARG A 189 -4.69 -21.69 -4.38
CA ARG A 189 -3.99 -22.95 -4.67
C ARG A 189 -4.62 -24.11 -3.92
N THR A 190 -5.09 -25.10 -4.69
CA THR A 190 -5.80 -26.29 -4.18
C THR A 190 -4.98 -27.19 -3.26
N THR A 191 -3.65 -27.23 -3.42
CA THR A 191 -2.76 -28.09 -2.62
C THR A 191 -2.01 -27.31 -1.54
N GLY A 192 -1.83 -27.89 -0.36
CA GLY A 192 -1.02 -27.28 0.71
C GLY A 192 0.41 -26.99 0.27
N ARG A 193 1.00 -27.89 -0.53
CA ARG A 193 2.31 -27.70 -1.16
C ARG A 193 2.33 -26.48 -2.10
N GLY A 194 1.36 -26.35 -3.00
CA GLY A 194 1.30 -25.22 -3.94
C GLY A 194 1.08 -23.88 -3.24
N ARG A 195 0.34 -23.87 -2.12
CA ARG A 195 0.25 -22.71 -1.22
C ARG A 195 1.61 -22.34 -0.65
N ALA A 196 2.36 -23.30 -0.13
CA ALA A 196 3.68 -23.06 0.46
C ALA A 196 4.70 -22.60 -0.60
N GLU A 197 4.72 -23.22 -1.79
CA GLU A 197 5.58 -22.79 -2.90
C GLU A 197 5.27 -21.34 -3.32
N THR A 198 3.98 -21.00 -3.50
CA THR A 198 3.57 -19.63 -3.89
C THR A 198 3.93 -18.59 -2.82
N LEU A 199 3.78 -18.91 -1.53
CA LEU A 199 4.18 -18.00 -0.44
C LEU A 199 5.69 -17.77 -0.44
N LEU A 200 6.50 -18.82 -0.56
CA LEU A 200 7.96 -18.71 -0.53
C LEU A 200 8.51 -17.91 -1.71
N ASP A 201 8.00 -18.17 -2.93
CA ASP A 201 8.39 -17.39 -4.12
C ASP A 201 8.06 -15.90 -3.97
N LEU A 202 6.91 -15.57 -3.37
CA LEU A 202 6.51 -14.19 -3.10
C LEU A 202 7.42 -13.51 -2.06
N LEU A 203 7.75 -14.19 -0.96
CA LEU A 203 8.66 -13.66 0.07
C LEU A 203 10.07 -13.40 -0.48
N SER A 204 10.62 -14.31 -1.30
CA SER A 204 11.90 -14.11 -1.99
C SER A 204 11.85 -12.91 -2.96
N GLN A 205 10.83 -12.83 -3.82
CA GLN A 205 10.73 -11.77 -4.84
C GLN A 205 10.55 -10.36 -4.27
N GLN A 206 9.91 -10.22 -3.11
CA GLN A 206 9.61 -8.89 -2.56
C GLN A 206 10.80 -8.25 -1.83
N GLY A 207 11.77 -9.02 -1.34
CA GLY A 207 12.92 -8.50 -0.60
C GLY A 207 12.58 -7.73 0.69
N LYS A 208 11.32 -7.78 1.14
CA LYS A 208 10.81 -7.10 2.35
C LYS A 208 11.03 -7.89 3.64
N CYS A 209 11.12 -9.21 3.51
CA CYS A 209 11.30 -10.10 4.65
C CYS A 209 12.80 -10.36 4.83
N THR A 210 13.29 -10.25 6.06
CA THR A 210 14.65 -10.67 6.43
C THR A 210 14.66 -12.11 6.94
N CYS A 211 15.85 -12.73 6.93
CA CYS A 211 16.08 -14.07 7.47
C CYS A 211 15.58 -14.24 8.92
N GLU A 212 15.79 -13.22 9.77
CA GLU A 212 15.38 -13.27 11.18
C GLU A 212 13.86 -13.07 11.37
N GLU A 213 13.24 -12.15 10.62
CA GLU A 213 11.76 -12.00 10.64
C GLU A 213 11.06 -13.27 10.14
N PHE A 214 11.62 -13.95 9.13
CA PHE A 214 11.07 -15.21 8.64
C PHE A 214 11.12 -16.29 9.73
N LYS A 215 12.25 -16.43 10.45
CA LYS A 215 12.36 -17.35 11.60
C LYS A 215 11.40 -16.97 12.73
N GLU A 216 11.30 -15.69 13.08
CA GLU A 216 10.38 -15.19 14.11
C GLU A 216 8.93 -15.56 13.79
N VAL A 217 8.50 -15.37 12.53
CA VAL A 217 7.16 -15.75 12.05
C VAL A 217 6.95 -17.26 12.09
N LEU A 218 7.95 -18.08 11.77
CA LEU A 218 7.87 -19.54 11.88
C LEU A 218 7.73 -20.01 13.34
N THR A 219 8.58 -19.54 14.25
CA THR A 219 8.49 -19.88 15.69
C THR A 219 7.15 -19.41 16.27
N SER A 220 6.71 -18.19 15.95
CA SER A 220 5.39 -17.68 16.37
C SER A 220 4.22 -18.49 15.82
N GLY A 221 4.38 -19.10 14.64
CA GLY A 221 3.39 -19.97 13.99
C GLY A 221 3.46 -21.44 14.43
N ASN A 222 4.05 -21.76 15.57
CA ASN A 222 4.28 -23.14 16.06
C ASN A 222 5.14 -24.04 15.13
N HIS A 223 5.89 -23.45 14.20
CA HIS A 223 6.81 -24.14 13.29
C HIS A 223 8.26 -24.18 13.81
N ASP A 224 8.47 -24.09 15.12
CA ASP A 224 9.80 -24.10 15.74
C ASP A 224 10.64 -25.34 15.36
N HIS A 225 9.96 -26.49 15.23
CA HIS A 225 10.55 -27.74 14.73
C HIS A 225 11.09 -27.65 13.28
N ILE A 226 10.63 -26.70 12.47
CA ILE A 226 11.15 -26.37 11.15
C ILE A 226 12.38 -25.48 11.30
N VAL A 227 12.30 -24.45 12.15
CA VAL A 227 13.37 -23.47 12.38
C VAL A 227 14.67 -24.16 12.81
N GLY A 228 14.60 -25.11 13.74
CA GLY A 228 15.74 -25.92 14.17
C GLY A 228 16.35 -26.85 13.11
N GLN A 229 15.76 -26.96 11.92
CA GLN A 229 16.27 -27.73 10.78
C GLN A 229 16.76 -26.87 9.61
N LEU A 230 16.59 -25.54 9.67
CA LEU A 230 17.07 -24.63 8.62
C LEU A 230 18.60 -24.50 8.66
N LYS A 231 19.22 -24.56 7.47
CA LYS A 231 20.67 -24.44 7.22
C LYS A 231 20.98 -23.45 6.10
#